data_AF-A0AAV5W643-F1
#
_entry.id   AF-A0AAV5W643-F1
#
_cell.length_a   1.000
_cell.length_b   1.000
_cell.length_c   1.000
_cell.angle_alpha   90.00
_cell.angle_beta   90.00
_cell.angle_gamma   90.00
#
_symmetry.space_group_name_H-M   'P 1'
#
loop_
_entity.id
_entity.type
_entity.pdbx_description
1 polymer ?
#
loop_
_entity_poly.entity_id
_entity_poly.type
_entity_poly.pdbx_seq_one_letter_code
_entity_poly.pdbx_strand_id
1 'polypeptide(L)'
;LFTTSHITITSTMTFSLQLLLLAALISNSESIVQFTQSILYDEYDIWQPQTTLFITQLCKSGCSVYASIPDNERTRTAAKNVFITDGTTETTLFDVVGLYDTATSQKKSIDFPVRE
;
A
#
# COMPACT_ATOMS: atom_id res chain seq x y z
N LEU A 1 69.36 10.40 -16.37
CA LEU A 1 68.40 10.14 -15.27
C LEU A 1 67.00 10.41 -15.80
N PHE A 2 66.17 9.38 -15.99
CA PHE A 2 64.75 9.53 -16.30
C PHE A 2 63.96 9.27 -15.01
N THR A 3 63.14 10.23 -14.58
CA THR A 3 62.22 10.07 -13.45
C THR A 3 60.80 9.92 -14.00
N THR A 4 60.25 8.71 -13.95
CA THR A 4 58.85 8.44 -14.24
C THR A 4 58.02 8.64 -12.97
N SER A 5 57.19 9.68 -12.97
CA SER A 5 56.19 9.91 -11.93
C SER A 5 54.96 9.06 -12.20
N HIS A 6 54.73 8.03 -11.39
CA HIS A 6 53.47 7.30 -11.38
C HIS A 6 52.38 8.19 -10.76
N ILE A 7 51.42 8.62 -11.57
CA ILE A 7 50.22 9.29 -11.10
C ILE A 7 49.22 8.21 -10.70
N THR A 8 49.09 7.97 -9.39
CA THR A 8 48.05 7.12 -8.83
C THR A 8 46.76 7.93 -8.75
N ILE A 9 45.95 7.92 -9.82
CA ILE A 9 44.63 8.57 -9.83
C ILE A 9 43.65 7.70 -9.03
N THR A 10 43.61 7.98 -7.73
CA THR A 10 42.47 7.92 -6.80
C THR A 10 41.18 7.26 -7.32
N SER A 11 41.02 5.96 -7.04
CA SER A 11 39.81 5.13 -7.19
C SER A 11 38.54 5.70 -6.51
N THR A 12 38.67 6.71 -5.67
CA THR A 12 37.57 7.32 -4.90
C THR A 12 36.71 8.27 -5.73
N MET A 13 37.29 8.99 -6.70
CA MET A 13 36.54 9.95 -7.53
C MET A 13 35.55 9.28 -8.48
N THR A 14 35.88 8.12 -9.03
CA THR A 14 35.00 7.35 -9.93
C THR A 14 33.76 6.83 -9.20
N PHE A 15 33.92 6.40 -7.93
CA PHE A 15 32.82 5.90 -7.13
C PHE A 15 31.82 7.01 -6.76
N SER A 16 32.34 8.19 -6.39
CA SER A 16 31.52 9.37 -6.11
C SER A 16 30.73 9.84 -7.34
N LEU A 17 31.32 9.78 -8.53
CA LEU A 17 30.66 10.14 -9.79
C LEU A 17 29.55 9.14 -10.16
N GLN A 18 29.79 7.85 -9.96
CA GLN A 18 28.79 6.79 -10.18
C GLN A 18 27.59 6.92 -9.23
N LEU A 19 27.84 7.26 -7.96
CA LEU A 19 26.79 7.48 -6.97
C LEU A 19 25.91 8.69 -7.32
N LEU A 20 26.54 9.78 -7.79
CA LEU A 20 25.84 11.00 -8.20
C LEU A 20 24.95 10.76 -9.44
N LEU A 21 25.46 10.00 -10.41
CA LEU A 21 24.70 9.58 -11.60
C LEU A 21 23.50 8.71 -11.23
N LEU A 22 23.67 7.76 -10.31
CA LEU A 22 22.58 6.91 -9.85
C LEU A 22 21.51 7.71 -9.10
N ALA A 23 21.89 8.64 -8.22
CA ALA A 23 20.95 9.52 -7.52
C ALA A 23 20.16 10.41 -8.49
N ALA A 24 20.80 10.94 -9.53
CA ALA A 24 20.14 11.74 -10.55
C ALA A 24 19.15 10.93 -11.41
N LEU A 25 19.43 9.65 -11.65
CA LEU A 25 18.55 8.75 -12.40
C LEU A 25 17.31 8.32 -11.61
N ILE A 26 17.41 8.16 -10.28
CA ILE A 26 16.29 7.72 -9.43
C ILE A 26 15.31 8.87 -9.11
N SER A 27 15.74 10.12 -9.28
CA SER A 27 14.97 11.31 -8.87
C SER A 27 13.74 11.64 -9.75
N ASN A 28 13.54 10.96 -10.88
CA ASN A 28 12.50 11.29 -11.86
C ASN A 28 11.31 10.31 -11.87
N SER A 29 11.20 9.46 -10.85
CA SER A 29 10.07 8.54 -10.71
C SER A 29 8.99 9.18 -9.85
N GLU A 30 8.07 9.94 -10.45
CA GLU A 30 6.82 10.28 -9.76
C GLU A 30 5.93 9.04 -9.68
N SER A 31 5.84 8.41 -8.51
CA SER A 31 4.84 7.37 -8.25
C SER A 31 3.50 8.07 -7.97
N ILE A 32 2.66 8.21 -8.99
CA ILE A 32 1.31 8.76 -8.84
C ILE A 32 0.33 7.58 -8.72
N VAL A 33 -0.38 7.51 -7.60
CA VAL A 33 -1.53 6.62 -7.43
C VAL A 33 -2.79 7.42 -7.79
N GLN A 34 -3.32 7.20 -9.00
CA GLN A 34 -4.58 7.80 -9.42
C GLN A 34 -5.76 6.95 -8.95
N PHE A 35 -6.58 7.53 -8.08
CA PHE A 35 -7.84 6.93 -7.68
C PHE A 35 -8.98 7.51 -8.54
N THR A 36 -9.50 6.72 -9.48
CA THR A 36 -10.61 7.14 -10.36
C THR A 36 -11.98 6.90 -9.72
N GLN A 37 -12.09 5.89 -8.85
CA GLN A 37 -13.31 5.46 -8.17
C GLN A 37 -12.97 4.93 -6.76
N SER A 38 -12.62 5.84 -5.84
CA SER A 38 -12.34 5.48 -4.44
C SER A 38 -13.32 6.18 -3.50
N ILE A 39 -13.71 5.51 -2.42
CA ILE A 39 -14.42 6.11 -1.29
C ILE A 39 -13.55 5.91 -0.05
N LEU A 40 -13.32 6.97 0.71
CA LEU A 40 -12.63 6.94 1.99
C LEU A 40 -13.68 7.06 3.09
N TYR A 41 -13.67 6.11 4.03
CA TYR A 41 -14.50 6.13 5.22
C TYR A 41 -13.61 6.40 6.43
N ASP A 42 -14.05 7.29 7.33
CA ASP A 42 -13.33 7.63 8.55
C ASP A 42 -13.98 7.01 9.81
N GLU A 43 -13.43 7.34 10.99
CA GLU A 43 -13.97 6.85 12.26
C GLU A 43 -15.41 7.35 12.50
N TYR A 44 -15.76 8.54 12.06
CA TYR A 44 -17.12 9.04 12.26
C TYR A 44 -18.13 8.26 11.39
N ASP A 45 -17.74 7.88 10.18
CA ASP A 45 -18.59 7.11 9.26
C ASP A 45 -18.87 5.69 9.78
N ILE A 46 -17.88 5.08 10.42
CA ILE A 46 -17.93 3.68 10.87
C ILE A 46 -18.56 3.55 12.27
N TRP A 47 -18.35 4.53 13.14
CA TRP A 47 -18.58 4.38 14.58
C TRP A 47 -19.86 5.05 15.09
N GLN A 48 -20.88 5.12 14.24
CA GLN A 48 -22.18 5.60 14.65
C GLN A 48 -22.88 4.54 15.54
N PRO A 49 -23.42 4.94 16.71
CA PRO A 49 -23.84 4.02 17.76
C PRO A 49 -24.99 3.08 17.43
N GLN A 50 -25.61 3.15 16.25
CA GLN A 50 -26.76 2.32 15.86
C GLN A 50 -26.73 1.78 14.43
N THR A 51 -25.59 1.80 13.75
CA THR A 51 -25.57 1.53 12.30
C THR A 51 -24.59 0.42 11.97
N THR A 52 -25.11 -0.75 11.59
CA THR A 52 -24.37 -1.68 10.74
C THR A 52 -24.16 -0.98 9.39
N LEU A 53 -22.94 -0.55 9.10
CA LEU A 53 -22.62 0.11 7.84
C LEU A 53 -22.48 -0.95 6.74
N PHE A 54 -23.44 -0.96 5.81
CA PHE A 54 -23.35 -1.76 4.60
C PHE A 54 -22.82 -0.90 3.46
N ILE A 55 -21.53 -1.06 3.17
CA ILE A 55 -20.88 -0.42 2.04
C ILE A 55 -21.29 -1.18 0.77
N THR A 56 -22.37 -0.73 0.14
CA THR A 56 -22.89 -1.35 -1.09
C THR A 56 -22.44 -0.55 -2.32
N GLN A 57 -22.18 -1.24 -3.42
CA GLN A 57 -21.76 -0.70 -4.73
C GLN A 57 -20.31 -0.22 -4.88
N LEU A 58 -19.47 -0.26 -3.84
CA LEU A 58 -18.07 0.16 -3.93
C LEU A 58 -17.26 -0.67 -4.95
N CYS A 59 -17.70 -1.90 -5.21
CA CYS A 59 -17.04 -2.86 -6.09
C CYS A 59 -17.88 -3.28 -7.29
N LYS A 60 -18.87 -2.45 -7.68
CA LYS A 60 -19.77 -2.77 -8.81
C LYS A 60 -19.01 -2.95 -10.12
N SER A 61 -17.96 -2.18 -10.36
CA SER A 61 -17.02 -2.28 -11.48
C SER A 61 -15.81 -3.18 -11.19
N GLY A 62 -15.89 -3.99 -10.13
CA GLY A 62 -14.74 -4.69 -9.54
C GLY A 62 -13.86 -3.74 -8.72
N CYS A 63 -13.23 -4.24 -7.67
CA CYS A 63 -12.36 -3.45 -6.80
C CYS A 63 -11.30 -4.33 -6.13
N SER A 64 -10.23 -3.70 -5.66
CA SER A 64 -9.31 -4.28 -4.68
C SER A 64 -9.44 -3.51 -3.37
N VAL A 65 -9.75 -4.20 -2.28
CA VAL A 65 -9.91 -3.57 -0.96
C VAL A 65 -8.64 -3.76 -0.14
N TYR A 66 -8.10 -2.64 0.33
CA TYR A 66 -6.98 -2.57 1.25
C TYR A 66 -7.46 -2.00 2.57
N ALA A 67 -6.97 -2.56 3.68
CA ALA A 67 -7.35 -2.10 5.01
C ALA A 67 -6.16 -2.03 5.96
N SER A 68 -6.14 -0.95 6.73
CA SER A 68 -5.24 -0.74 7.86
C SER A 68 -6.03 -0.18 9.02
N ILE A 69 -5.80 -0.72 10.21
CA ILE A 69 -6.39 -0.21 11.45
C ILE A 69 -5.29 0.02 12.49
N PRO A 70 -5.42 1.02 13.37
CA PRO A 70 -4.58 1.15 14.54
C PRO A 70 -4.53 -0.14 15.37
N ASP A 71 -3.34 -0.52 15.86
CA ASP A 71 -3.15 -1.72 16.66
C ASP A 71 -3.57 -1.50 18.13
N ASN A 72 -4.88 -1.42 18.35
CA ASN A 72 -5.45 -1.39 19.70
C ASN A 72 -6.71 -2.26 19.77
N GLU A 73 -6.99 -2.79 20.96
CA GLU A 73 -8.05 -3.78 21.15
C GLU A 73 -9.45 -3.26 20.79
N ARG A 74 -9.72 -1.98 21.08
CA ARG A 74 -11.00 -1.36 20.78
C ARG A 74 -11.25 -1.33 19.27
N THR A 75 -10.28 -0.87 18.50
CA THR A 75 -10.38 -0.80 17.03
C THR A 75 -10.42 -2.21 16.41
N ARG A 76 -9.60 -3.15 16.88
CA ARG A 76 -9.64 -4.55 16.42
C ARG A 76 -11.01 -5.19 16.65
N THR A 77 -11.61 -4.94 17.82
CA THR A 77 -12.93 -5.50 18.16
C THR A 77 -14.02 -4.98 17.23
N ALA A 78 -14.04 -3.68 16.94
CA ALA A 78 -15.09 -3.16 16.08
C ALA A 78 -14.85 -3.40 14.60
N ALA A 79 -13.60 -3.54 14.15
CA ALA A 79 -13.31 -3.94 12.77
C ALA A 79 -13.96 -5.29 12.41
N LYS A 80 -14.26 -6.15 13.39
CA LYS A 80 -15.02 -7.41 13.21
C LYS A 80 -16.50 -7.17 12.88
N ASN A 81 -17.02 -5.99 13.19
CA ASN A 81 -18.42 -5.62 12.95
C ASN A 81 -18.59 -4.80 11.65
N VAL A 82 -17.50 -4.51 10.94
CA VAL A 82 -17.53 -3.83 9.64
C VAL A 82 -17.45 -4.87 8.54
N PHE A 83 -18.55 -5.08 7.82
CA PHE A 83 -18.66 -6.09 6.79
C PHE A 83 -18.45 -5.49 5.40
N ILE A 84 -17.71 -6.20 4.58
CA ILE A 84 -17.47 -5.89 3.17
C ILE A 84 -18.03 -7.06 2.37
N THR A 85 -18.99 -6.79 1.49
CA THR A 85 -19.68 -7.83 0.73
C THR A 85 -20.03 -7.38 -0.67
N ASP A 86 -19.96 -8.30 -1.62
CA ASP A 86 -20.47 -8.16 -2.99
C ASP A 86 -21.73 -9.03 -3.25
N GLY A 87 -22.33 -9.54 -2.16
CA GLY A 87 -23.49 -10.44 -2.18
C GLY A 87 -23.15 -11.91 -2.32
N THR A 88 -21.88 -12.28 -2.49
CA THR A 88 -21.45 -13.69 -2.61
C THR A 88 -20.18 -13.97 -1.82
N THR A 89 -19.27 -13.00 -1.78
CA THR A 89 -18.12 -12.97 -0.88
C THR A 89 -18.45 -11.99 0.23
N GLU A 90 -18.36 -12.45 1.47
CA GLU A 90 -18.50 -11.62 2.66
C GLU A 90 -17.23 -11.75 3.49
N THR A 91 -16.69 -10.63 3.93
CA THR A 91 -15.50 -10.57 4.78
C THR A 91 -15.62 -9.41 5.77
N THR A 92 -14.85 -9.44 6.85
CA THR A 92 -14.79 -8.31 7.78
C THR A 92 -13.57 -7.44 7.51
N LEU A 93 -13.64 -6.16 7.91
CA LEU A 93 -12.48 -5.27 7.87
C LEU A 93 -11.30 -5.86 8.66
N PHE A 94 -11.60 -6.56 9.77
CA PHE A 94 -10.59 -7.26 10.56
C PHE A 94 -9.85 -8.35 9.76
N ASP A 95 -10.57 -9.15 8.98
CA ASP A 95 -9.97 -10.21 8.16
C ASP A 95 -9.11 -9.63 7.04
N VAL A 96 -9.58 -8.57 6.38
CA VAL A 96 -8.82 -7.88 5.32
C VAL A 96 -7.52 -7.28 5.87
N VAL A 97 -7.53 -6.72 7.09
CA VAL A 97 -6.32 -6.25 7.76
C VAL A 97 -5.34 -7.42 8.00
N GLY A 98 -5.84 -8.63 8.26
CA GLY A 98 -5.01 -9.82 8.46
C GLY A 98 -4.32 -10.34 7.20
N LEU A 99 -4.64 -9.81 6.01
CA LEU A 99 -4.10 -10.33 4.75
C LEU A 99 -2.67 -9.87 4.51
N TYR A 100 -1.77 -10.86 4.42
CA TYR A 100 -0.38 -10.69 4.02
C TYR A 100 0.01 -11.76 3.01
N ASP A 101 0.89 -11.40 2.09
CA ASP A 101 1.61 -12.35 1.24
C ASP A 101 2.69 -13.04 2.08
N THR A 102 2.64 -14.38 2.15
CA THR A 102 3.57 -15.16 2.98
C THR A 102 4.99 -15.22 2.43
N ALA A 103 5.17 -15.00 1.12
CA ALA A 103 6.48 -14.98 0.48
C ALA A 103 7.16 -13.60 0.60
N THR A 104 6.40 -12.51 0.52
CA THR A 104 6.96 -11.14 0.54
C THR A 104 6.75 -10.40 1.86
N SER A 105 5.93 -10.94 2.76
CA SER A 105 5.46 -10.28 4.00
C SER A 105 4.77 -8.94 3.77
N GLN A 106 4.30 -8.67 2.55
CA GLN A 106 3.61 -7.42 2.20
C GLN A 106 2.10 -7.53 2.45
N LYS A 107 1.47 -6.38 2.71
CA LYS A 107 0.00 -6.28 2.80
C LYS A 107 -0.63 -6.72 1.49
N LYS A 108 -1.66 -7.55 1.60
CA LYS A 108 -2.41 -8.05 0.44
C LYS A 108 -3.83 -7.49 0.45
N SER A 109 -4.36 -7.14 -0.71
CA SER A 109 -5.78 -6.82 -0.88
C SER A 109 -6.63 -8.07 -1.04
N ILE A 110 -7.92 -7.90 -0.82
CA ILE A 110 -8.93 -8.81 -1.37
C ILE A 110 -9.50 -8.21 -2.65
N ASP A 111 -9.64 -9.02 -3.68
CA ASP A 111 -10.18 -8.60 -4.96
C ASP A 111 -11.65 -9.04 -5.08
N PHE A 112 -12.51 -8.09 -5.42
CA PHE A 112 -13.91 -8.32 -5.75
C PHE A 112 -14.07 -8.16 -7.26
N PRO A 113 -14.46 -9.21 -8.01
CA PRO A 113 -14.58 -9.15 -9.45
C PRO A 113 -15.77 -8.29 -9.89
N VAL A 114 -15.74 -7.85 -11.15
CA VAL A 114 -16.89 -7.17 -11.79
C VAL A 114 -18.08 -8.12 -11.85
N ARG A 115 -19.28 -7.62 -11.54
CA ARG A 115 -20.53 -8.37 -11.67
C ARG A 115 -21.43 -7.68 -12.69
N GLU A 116 -21.82 -8.43 -13.73
CA GLU A 116 -22.77 -8.02 -14.78
C GLU A 116 -24.22 -8.01 -14.27
#